data_AF-A0A2E9CX69-F1
#
_entry.id   AF-A0A2E9CX69-F1
#
_cell.length_a   1.000
_cell.length_b   1.000
_cell.length_c   1.000
_cell.angle_alpha   90.00
_cell.angle_beta   90.00
_cell.angle_gamma   90.00
#
_symmetry.space_group_name_H-M   'P 1'
#
loop_
_entity.id
_entity.type
_entity.pdbx_description
1 polymer ?
#
loop_
_entity_poly.entity_id
_entity_poly.type
_entity_poly.pdbx_seq_one_letter_code
_entity_poly.pdbx_strand_id
1 'polypeptide(L)'
;MIQSIDSKIDAFLKPFSDLITNFVFDSFSFYGTEIPYIVCWLLFASIYFTIFFQFANVRFFKRGIKVAIGKYDHPNHPGEITHFQSFTAAMSGTIGLGNIAGVAVAISIGGPGAMLWMIITAFFGMTLKFVEVSLGHKYRVI
;
A
#
# COMPACT_ATOMS: atom_id res chain seq x y z
N MET A 1 -25.36 13.02 28.21
CA MET A 1 -26.38 12.17 27.54
C MET A 1 -25.91 11.59 26.19
N ILE A 2 -24.77 12.01 25.62
CA ILE A 2 -24.24 11.48 24.33
C ILE A 2 -23.51 10.12 24.47
N GLN A 3 -22.95 9.81 25.64
CA GLN A 3 -22.23 8.53 25.93
C GLN A 3 -23.05 7.25 25.73
N SER A 4 -24.39 7.28 25.71
CA SER A 4 -25.22 6.07 25.66
C SER A 4 -25.38 5.48 24.25
N ILE A 5 -25.25 6.30 23.20
CA ILE A 5 -25.37 5.87 21.80
C ILE A 5 -24.02 5.34 21.31
N ASP A 6 -22.93 6.06 21.58
CA ASP A 6 -21.56 5.62 21.26
C ASP A 6 -21.25 4.26 21.90
N SER A 7 -21.59 4.08 23.19
CA SER A 7 -21.36 2.81 23.89
C SER A 7 -22.18 1.65 23.33
N LYS A 8 -23.37 1.91 22.78
CA LYS A 8 -24.21 0.89 22.13
C LYS A 8 -23.70 0.53 20.74
N ILE A 9 -23.23 1.51 19.98
CA ILE A 9 -22.60 1.32 18.67
C ILE A 9 -21.29 0.54 18.86
N ASP A 10 -20.45 0.92 19.81
CA ASP A 10 -19.23 0.21 20.15
C ASP A 10 -19.50 -1.21 20.62
N ALA A 11 -20.47 -1.45 21.49
CA ALA A 11 -20.81 -2.81 21.94
C ALA A 11 -21.28 -3.72 20.78
N PHE A 12 -21.93 -3.14 19.77
CA PHE A 12 -22.37 -3.85 18.57
C PHE A 12 -21.23 -4.08 17.56
N LEU A 13 -20.34 -3.09 17.39
CA LEU A 13 -19.23 -3.14 16.44
C LEU A 13 -18.01 -3.91 16.99
N LYS A 14 -17.76 -3.90 18.29
CA LYS A 14 -16.63 -4.59 18.95
C LYS A 14 -16.46 -6.05 18.54
N PRO A 15 -17.47 -6.94 18.59
CA PRO A 15 -17.27 -8.34 18.22
C PRO A 15 -16.81 -8.51 16.76
N PHE A 16 -17.23 -7.62 15.86
CA PHE A 16 -16.79 -7.63 14.47
C PHE A 16 -15.40 -7.01 14.29
N SER A 17 -15.16 -5.88 14.97
CA SER A 17 -13.87 -5.17 14.96
C SER A 17 -12.76 -6.02 15.54
N ASP A 18 -13.01 -6.69 16.67
CA ASP A 18 -12.04 -7.56 17.35
C ASP A 18 -11.76 -8.80 16.51
N LEU A 19 -12.75 -9.36 15.81
CA LEU A 19 -12.54 -10.49 14.91
C LEU A 19 -11.59 -10.11 13.76
N ILE A 20 -11.81 -8.97 13.12
CA ILE A 20 -10.92 -8.48 12.05
C ILE A 20 -9.55 -8.13 12.63
N THR A 21 -9.50 -7.43 13.76
CA THR A 21 -8.26 -6.95 14.36
C THR A 21 -7.39 -8.12 14.78
N ASN A 22 -7.96 -9.12 15.44
CA ASN A 22 -7.24 -10.33 15.81
C ASN A 22 -6.81 -11.10 14.56
N PHE A 23 -7.66 -11.25 13.54
CA PHE A 23 -7.24 -11.96 12.34
C PHE A 23 -6.09 -11.26 11.58
N VAL A 24 -6.11 -9.93 11.52
CA VAL A 24 -5.18 -9.14 10.71
C VAL A 24 -3.88 -8.83 11.45
N PHE A 25 -3.97 -8.46 12.74
CA PHE A 25 -2.86 -7.96 13.54
C PHE A 25 -2.29 -8.98 14.53
N ASP A 26 -2.83 -10.20 14.56
CA ASP A 26 -2.17 -11.28 15.29
C ASP A 26 -0.79 -11.57 14.68
N SER A 27 0.09 -12.10 15.52
CA SER A 27 1.50 -12.28 15.23
C SER A 27 1.94 -13.65 15.68
N PHE A 28 2.87 -14.25 14.95
CA PHE A 28 3.53 -15.47 15.41
C PHE A 28 4.95 -15.17 15.83
N SER A 29 5.42 -15.87 16.86
CA SER A 29 6.79 -15.74 17.33
C SER A 29 7.72 -16.60 16.46
N PHE A 30 8.70 -15.95 15.82
CA PHE A 30 9.73 -16.61 15.05
C PHE A 30 11.10 -16.13 15.53
N TYR A 31 11.94 -17.04 16.04
CA TYR A 31 13.27 -16.75 16.59
C TYR A 31 13.28 -15.59 17.62
N GLY A 32 12.26 -15.52 18.48
CA GLY A 32 12.15 -14.47 19.51
C GLY A 32 11.69 -13.10 19.00
N THR A 33 11.28 -12.99 17.72
CA THR A 33 10.66 -11.79 17.15
C THR A 33 9.20 -12.08 16.80
N GLU A 34 8.31 -11.15 17.14
CA GLU A 34 6.90 -11.21 16.75
C GLU A 34 6.73 -10.66 15.34
N ILE A 35 6.23 -11.49 14.42
CA ILE A 35 5.99 -11.10 13.03
C ILE A 35 4.48 -11.06 12.78
N PRO A 36 3.91 -9.90 12.38
CA PRO A 36 2.48 -9.80 12.08
C PRO A 36 2.11 -10.61 10.83
N TYR A 37 1.00 -11.35 10.89
CA TYR A 37 0.53 -12.16 9.75
C TYR A 37 0.28 -11.32 8.49
N ILE A 38 -0.24 -10.10 8.65
CA ILE A 38 -0.47 -9.18 7.53
C ILE A 38 0.81 -8.86 6.74
N VAL A 39 1.97 -8.76 7.41
CA VAL A 39 3.24 -8.49 6.73
C VAL A 39 3.63 -9.66 5.83
N CYS A 40 3.51 -10.89 6.34
CA CYS A 40 3.76 -12.10 5.56
C CYS A 40 2.81 -12.21 4.38
N TRP A 41 1.51 -11.94 4.59
CA TRP A 41 0.50 -11.98 3.55
C TRP A 41 0.75 -10.97 2.43
N LEU A 42 1.04 -9.72 2.78
CA LEU A 42 1.33 -8.66 1.80
C LEU A 42 2.63 -8.93 1.03
N LEU A 43 3.65 -9.44 1.70
CA LEU A 43 4.92 -9.79 1.06
C LEU A 43 4.74 -10.96 0.09
N PHE A 44 4.02 -12.00 0.50
CA PHE A 44 3.68 -13.14 -0.37
C PHE A 44 2.92 -12.68 -1.61
N ALA A 45 1.84 -11.90 -1.44
CA ALA A 45 1.07 -11.36 -2.56
C ALA A 45 1.94 -10.50 -3.50
N SER A 46 2.80 -9.65 -2.93
CA SER A 46 3.70 -8.80 -3.71
C SER A 46 4.65 -9.62 -4.57
N ILE A 47 5.32 -10.62 -3.99
CA ILE A 47 6.25 -11.50 -4.71
C ILE A 47 5.49 -12.32 -5.77
N TYR A 48 4.34 -12.89 -5.42
CA TYR A 48 3.49 -13.65 -6.33
C TYR A 48 3.12 -12.83 -7.57
N PHE A 49 2.59 -11.62 -7.38
CA PHE A 49 2.23 -10.76 -8.52
C PHE A 49 3.45 -10.26 -9.29
N THR A 50 4.58 -9.97 -8.63
CA THR A 50 5.82 -9.62 -9.35
C THR A 50 6.25 -10.73 -10.30
N ILE A 51 6.22 -12.00 -9.87
CA ILE A 51 6.60 -13.13 -10.72
C ILE A 51 5.53 -13.38 -11.79
N PHE A 52 4.25 -13.39 -11.43
CA PHE A 52 3.14 -13.63 -12.35
C PHE A 52 3.11 -12.60 -13.50
N PHE A 53 3.32 -11.33 -13.18
CA PHE A 53 3.43 -10.24 -14.17
C PHE A 53 4.84 -10.08 -14.75
N GLN A 54 5.73 -11.06 -14.56
CA GLN A 54 7.08 -11.10 -15.13
C GLN A 54 7.86 -9.80 -14.91
N PHE A 55 7.94 -9.34 -13.66
CA PHE A 55 8.62 -8.09 -13.27
C PHE A 55 8.12 -6.86 -14.04
N ALA A 56 6.79 -6.70 -14.10
CA ALA A 56 6.13 -5.54 -14.73
C ALA A 56 6.65 -4.18 -14.20
N ASN A 57 6.96 -4.10 -12.90
CA ASN A 57 7.60 -2.95 -12.27
C ASN A 57 8.90 -2.52 -12.98
N VAL A 58 9.74 -3.47 -13.44
CA VAL A 58 10.99 -3.19 -14.18
C VAL A 58 10.70 -2.95 -15.66
N ARG A 59 9.91 -3.83 -16.30
CA ARG A 59 9.64 -3.77 -17.74
C ARG A 59 8.96 -2.46 -18.16
N PHE A 60 8.00 -1.98 -17.36
CA PHE A 60 7.21 -0.80 -17.68
C PHE A 60 7.69 0.48 -17.00
N PHE A 61 8.75 0.43 -16.18
CA PHE A 61 9.23 1.59 -15.42
C PHE A 61 9.43 2.85 -16.29
N LYS A 62 10.16 2.70 -17.40
CA LYS A 62 10.44 3.80 -18.34
C LYS A 62 9.16 4.34 -19.00
N ARG A 63 8.19 3.48 -19.27
CA ARG A 63 6.90 3.89 -19.84
C ARG A 63 6.07 4.63 -18.79
N GLY A 64 6.05 4.13 -17.56
CA GLY A 64 5.39 4.77 -16.42
C GLY A 64 5.88 6.20 -16.20
N ILE A 65 7.20 6.42 -16.19
CA ILE A 65 7.77 7.78 -16.08
C ILE A 65 7.29 8.67 -17.22
N LYS A 66 7.35 8.20 -18.47
CA LYS A 66 6.88 8.98 -19.63
C LYS A 66 5.39 9.33 -19.55
N VAL A 67 4.56 8.44 -19.01
CA VAL A 67 3.14 8.73 -18.74
C VAL A 67 3.01 9.78 -17.63
N ALA A 68 3.70 9.60 -16.52
CA ALA A 68 3.63 10.54 -15.38
C ALA A 68 4.05 11.96 -15.76
N ILE A 69 5.07 12.14 -16.61
CA ILE A 69 5.51 13.47 -17.06
C ILE A 69 4.65 14.07 -18.20
N GLY A 70 3.54 13.40 -18.58
CA GLY A 70 2.60 13.92 -19.57
C GLY A 70 2.98 13.72 -21.04
N LYS A 71 3.97 12.87 -21.35
CA LYS A 71 4.37 12.60 -22.75
C LYS A 71 3.24 11.98 -23.60
N TYR A 72 2.24 11.40 -22.95
CA TYR A 72 1.08 10.77 -23.59
C TYR A 72 -0.25 11.48 -23.27
N ASP A 73 -0.20 12.70 -22.69
CA ASP A 73 -1.40 13.51 -22.50
C ASP A 73 -1.92 13.99 -23.86
N HIS A 74 -3.22 13.83 -24.10
CA HIS A 74 -3.90 14.34 -25.29
C HIS A 74 -5.21 15.02 -24.89
N PRO A 75 -5.57 16.15 -25.52
CA PRO A 75 -6.76 16.93 -25.16
C PRO A 75 -8.09 16.19 -25.41
N ASN A 76 -8.07 15.13 -26.23
CA ASN A 76 -9.25 14.31 -26.52
C ASN A 76 -9.38 13.09 -25.59
N HIS A 77 -8.46 12.90 -24.64
CA HIS A 77 -8.56 11.80 -23.68
C HIS A 77 -9.63 12.12 -22.63
N PRO A 78 -10.49 11.14 -22.27
CA PRO A 78 -11.47 11.34 -21.21
C PRO A 78 -10.76 11.52 -19.86
N GLY A 79 -11.05 12.63 -19.17
CA GLY A 79 -10.50 12.94 -17.85
C GLY A 79 -10.45 14.45 -17.58
N GLU A 80 -10.58 14.84 -16.30
CA GLU A 80 -10.56 16.25 -15.88
C GLU A 80 -9.17 16.75 -15.47
N ILE A 81 -8.24 15.83 -15.24
CA ILE A 81 -6.88 16.11 -14.74
C ILE A 81 -5.83 15.40 -15.60
N THR A 82 -4.63 15.96 -15.67
CA THR A 82 -3.51 15.38 -16.44
C THR A 82 -2.95 14.12 -15.77
N HIS A 83 -2.20 13.32 -16.53
CA HIS A 83 -1.48 12.17 -15.96
C HIS A 83 -0.50 12.58 -14.83
N PHE A 84 0.13 13.76 -14.94
CA PHE A 84 0.99 14.27 -13.89
C PHE A 84 0.20 14.68 -12.64
N GLN A 85 -0.92 15.36 -12.79
CA GLN A 85 -1.76 15.80 -11.67
C GLN A 85 -2.36 14.62 -10.91
N SER A 86 -2.83 13.58 -11.62
CA SER A 86 -3.31 12.35 -10.99
C SER A 86 -2.20 11.62 -10.24
N PHE A 87 -0.99 11.58 -10.80
CA PHE A 87 0.19 11.00 -10.17
C PHE A 87 0.59 11.76 -8.88
N THR A 88 0.68 13.09 -8.92
CA THR A 88 1.04 13.89 -7.75
C THR A 88 -0.03 13.87 -6.67
N ALA A 89 -1.31 13.83 -7.03
CA ALA A 89 -2.41 13.66 -6.10
C ALA A 89 -2.32 12.31 -5.36
N ALA A 90 -2.04 11.22 -6.08
CA ALA A 90 -1.84 9.90 -5.47
C ALA A 90 -0.59 9.89 -4.55
N MET A 91 0.52 10.48 -4.99
CA MET A 91 1.74 10.58 -4.16
C MET A 91 1.51 11.39 -2.89
N SER A 92 0.76 12.49 -2.96
CA SER A 92 0.44 13.33 -1.79
C SER A 92 -0.32 12.57 -0.71
N GLY A 93 -1.14 11.58 -1.07
CA GLY A 93 -1.83 10.73 -0.10
C GLY A 93 -0.91 9.71 0.57
N THR A 94 0.21 9.37 -0.06
CA THR A 94 1.14 8.33 0.42
C THR A 94 2.40 8.88 1.06
N ILE A 95 2.83 10.10 0.73
CA ILE A 95 4.04 10.72 1.29
C ILE A 95 3.60 11.71 2.37
N GLY A 96 3.95 11.40 3.62
CA GLY A 96 3.70 12.28 4.75
C GLY A 96 4.74 12.15 5.85
N LEU A 97 4.62 12.99 6.87
CA LEU A 97 5.47 12.95 8.08
C LEU A 97 5.52 11.56 8.71
N GLY A 98 4.40 10.84 8.71
CA GLY A 98 4.32 9.47 9.23
C GLY A 98 5.26 8.49 8.54
N ASN A 99 5.44 8.60 7.22
CA ASN A 99 6.35 7.71 6.49
C ASN A 99 7.82 8.05 6.77
N ILE A 100 8.14 9.33 6.93
CA ILE A 100 9.51 9.76 7.23
C ILE A 100 9.89 9.38 8.67
N ALA A 101 9.02 9.69 9.64
CA ALA A 101 9.21 9.33 11.04
C ALA A 101 9.19 7.79 11.23
N GLY A 102 8.30 7.08 10.55
CA GLY A 102 8.20 5.63 10.59
C GLY A 102 9.48 4.94 10.11
N VAL A 103 10.09 5.44 9.03
CA VAL A 103 11.41 4.95 8.57
C VAL A 103 12.48 5.19 9.64
N ALA A 104 12.51 6.38 10.26
CA ALA A 104 13.48 6.69 11.30
C ALA A 104 13.33 5.77 12.53
N VAL A 105 12.11 5.51 12.97
CA VAL A 105 11.81 4.57 14.07
C VAL A 105 12.20 3.14 13.68
N ALA A 106 11.86 2.69 12.47
CA ALA A 106 12.20 1.36 11.99
C ALA A 106 13.73 1.13 11.93
N ILE A 107 14.50 2.11 11.49
CA ILE A 107 15.97 2.03 11.48
C ILE A 107 16.54 2.11 12.89
N SER A 108 15.95 2.92 13.77
CA SER A 108 16.41 3.05 15.16
C SER A 108 16.23 1.75 15.95
N ILE A 109 15.13 1.02 15.72
CA ILE A 109 14.83 -0.24 16.39
C ILE A 109 15.48 -1.43 15.69
N GLY A 110 15.38 -1.51 14.36
CA GLY A 110 15.85 -2.64 13.54
C GLY A 110 17.29 -2.51 13.05
N GLY A 111 17.96 -1.41 13.33
CA GLY A 111 19.32 -1.11 12.86
C GLY A 111 19.40 -0.74 11.38
N PRO A 112 20.62 -0.51 10.86
CA PRO A 112 20.83 -0.06 9.47
C PRO A 112 20.36 -1.09 8.42
N GLY A 113 20.29 -2.37 8.78
CA GLY A 113 19.78 -3.43 7.91
C GLY A 113 18.30 -3.29 7.54
N ALA A 114 17.50 -2.58 8.35
CA ALA A 114 16.08 -2.33 8.08
C ALA A 114 15.86 -1.61 6.75
N MET A 115 16.71 -0.64 6.40
CA MET A 115 16.60 0.12 5.15
C MET A 115 16.70 -0.79 3.92
N LEU A 116 17.62 -1.76 3.93
CA LEU A 116 17.78 -2.71 2.82
C LEU A 116 16.49 -3.49 2.59
N TRP A 117 15.90 -4.02 3.67
CA TRP A 117 14.65 -4.76 3.60
C TRP A 117 13.47 -3.90 3.17
N MET A 118 13.41 -2.63 3.59
CA MET A 118 12.38 -1.69 3.14
C MET A 118 12.46 -1.42 1.63
N ILE A 119 13.66 -1.32 1.06
CA ILE A 119 13.84 -1.14 -0.39
C ILE A 119 13.40 -2.40 -1.14
N ILE A 120 13.77 -3.58 -0.65
CA ILE A 120 13.39 -4.86 -1.26
C ILE A 120 11.86 -5.04 -1.23
N THR A 121 11.23 -4.80 -0.09
CA THR A 121 9.77 -4.94 0.05
C THR A 121 9.03 -3.89 -0.80
N ALA A 122 9.54 -2.66 -0.88
CA ALA A 122 9.01 -1.63 -1.77
C ALA A 122 9.12 -2.03 -3.25
N PHE A 123 10.23 -2.66 -3.65
CA PHE A 123 10.43 -3.13 -5.01
C PHE A 123 9.34 -4.12 -5.46
N PHE A 124 9.05 -5.12 -4.62
CA PHE A 124 7.97 -6.07 -4.89
C PHE A 124 6.58 -5.41 -4.76
N GLY A 125 6.41 -4.54 -3.78
CA GLY A 125 5.17 -3.79 -3.52
C GLY A 125 4.72 -2.92 -4.70
N MET A 126 5.64 -2.41 -5.52
CA MET A 126 5.30 -1.66 -6.75
C MET A 126 4.40 -2.46 -7.69
N THR A 127 4.63 -3.77 -7.84
CA THR A 127 3.78 -4.59 -8.73
C THR A 127 2.40 -4.81 -8.11
N LEU A 128 2.33 -5.05 -6.80
CA LEU A 128 1.05 -5.19 -6.10
C LEU A 128 0.21 -3.90 -6.23
N LYS A 129 0.81 -2.72 -6.04
CA LYS A 129 0.12 -1.44 -6.26
C LYS A 129 -0.32 -1.23 -7.71
N PHE A 130 0.48 -1.64 -8.68
CA PHE A 130 0.08 -1.60 -10.09
C PHE A 130 -1.16 -2.45 -10.36
N VAL A 131 -1.23 -3.67 -9.79
CA VAL A 131 -2.39 -4.56 -9.91
C VAL A 131 -3.62 -3.96 -9.24
N GLU A 132 -3.48 -3.44 -8.02
CA GLU A 132 -4.56 -2.79 -7.26
C GLU A 132 -5.20 -1.65 -8.06
N VAL A 133 -4.38 -0.71 -8.57
CA VAL A 133 -4.88 0.44 -9.32
C VAL A 133 -5.48 0.03 -10.67
N SER A 134 -4.92 -0.99 -11.32
CA SER A 134 -5.42 -1.51 -12.59
C SER A 134 -6.79 -2.19 -12.42
N LEU A 135 -6.95 -3.02 -11.39
CA LEU A 135 -8.24 -3.63 -11.06
C LEU A 135 -9.25 -2.57 -10.63
N GLY A 136 -8.82 -1.56 -9.87
CA GLY A 136 -9.64 -0.41 -9.51
C GLY A 136 -10.20 0.31 -10.73
N HIS A 137 -9.38 0.56 -11.76
CA HIS A 137 -9.87 1.15 -13.01
C HIS A 137 -10.78 0.21 -13.80
N LYS A 138 -10.46 -1.10 -13.85
CA LYS A 138 -11.24 -2.09 -14.61
C LYS A 138 -12.66 -2.26 -14.06
N TYR A 139 -12.82 -2.25 -12.74
CA TYR A 139 -14.11 -2.51 -12.08
C TYR A 139 -14.82 -1.25 -11.60
N ARG A 140 -14.24 -0.06 -11.81
CA ARG A 140 -14.94 1.19 -11.55
C ARG A 140 -16.09 1.32 -12.54
N VAL A 141 -17.32 1.21 -12.03
CA VAL A 141 -18.52 1.61 -12.74
C VAL A 141 -18.65 3.13 -12.58
N ILE A 142 -18.81 3.84 -13.69
CA ILE A 142 -19.02 5.29 -13.74
C ILE A 142 -20.49 5.53 -14.05
#